data_AF-A0A0R3JUB5-F1
#
_entry.id   AF-A0A0R3JUB5-F1
#
_cell.length_a   1.000
_cell.length_b   1.000
_cell.length_c   1.000
_cell.angle_alpha   90.00
_cell.angle_beta   90.00
_cell.angle_gamma   90.00
#
_symmetry.space_group_name_H-M   'P 1'
#
loop_
_entity.id
_entity.type
_entity.pdbx_description
1 polymer ?
#
loop_
_entity_poly.entity_id
_entity_poly.type
_entity_poly.pdbx_seq_one_letter_code
_entity_poly.pdbx_strand_id
1 'polypeptide(L)' 'MIMLELDEILLLHEKLIEKTGGSHGIRDINLLKSALENPFQTFNNQELYIKVEEKIAA' A
#
# COMPACT_ATOMS: atom_id res chain seq x y z
N MET A 1 -11.53 9.05 -3.32
CA MET A 1 -10.70 7.84 -3.33
C MET A 1 -10.65 7.32 -1.91
N ILE A 2 -10.88 6.04 -1.69
CA ILE A 2 -10.75 5.43 -0.36
C ILE A 2 -9.29 5.01 -0.24
N MET A 3 -8.62 5.45 0.81
CA MET A 3 -7.24 5.07 1.13
C MET A 3 -7.25 4.18 2.36
N LEU A 4 -6.38 3.18 2.37
CA LEU A 4 -6.17 2.32 3.52
C LEU A 4 -4.96 2.83 4.29
N GLU A 5 -5.13 3.06 5.58
CA GLU A 5 -4.05 3.37 6.49
C GLU A 5 -3.20 2.12 6.76
N LEU A 6 -1.95 2.32 7.18
CA LEU A 6 -1.03 1.22 7.46
C LEU A 6 -1.65 0.17 8.40
N ASP A 7 -2.29 0.61 9.47
CA ASP A 7 -2.89 -0.28 10.47
C ASP A 7 -4.05 -1.11 9.89
N GLU A 8 -4.82 -0.55 8.96
CA GLU A 8 -5.91 -1.28 8.28
C GLU A 8 -5.35 -2.38 7.37
N ILE A 9 -4.23 -2.10 6.70
CA ILE A 9 -3.52 -3.06 5.84
C ILE A 9 -2.91 -4.18 6.67
N LEU A 10 -2.29 -3.85 7.81
CA LEU A 10 -1.72 -4.85 8.72
C LEU A 10 -2.83 -5.76 9.27
N LEU A 11 -3.95 -5.19 9.70
CA LEU A 11 -5.09 -5.95 10.18
C LEU A 11 -5.68 -6.86 9.08
N LEU A 12 -5.79 -6.36 7.85
CA LEU A 12 -6.24 -7.16 6.71
C LEU A 12 -5.28 -8.31 6.42
N HIS A 13 -3.97 -8.05 6.47
CA HIS A 13 -2.93 -9.05 6.24
C HIS A 13 -2.98 -10.17 7.28
N GLU A 14 -3.12 -9.84 8.57
CA GLU A 14 -3.29 -10.83 9.64
C GLU A 14 -4.54 -11.69 9.43
N LYS A 15 -5.69 -11.07 9.17
CA LYS A 15 -6.95 -11.78 8.89
C LYS A 15 -6.86 -12.71 7.68
N LEU A 16 -6.06 -12.35 6.67
CA LEU A 16 -5.83 -13.19 5.50
C LEU A 16 -4.98 -14.41 5.88
N ILE A 17 -3.88 -14.22 6.60
CA ILE A 17 -3.02 -15.31 7.06
C ILE A 17 -3.81 -16.28 7.94
N GLU A 18 -4.65 -15.79 8.84
CA GLU A 18 -5.51 -16.63 9.68
C GLU A 18 -6.43 -17.55 8.86
N LYS A 19 -6.91 -17.08 7.71
CA LYS A 19 -7.86 -17.80 6.85
C LYS A 19 -7.19 -18.70 5.83
N THR A 20 -6.06 -18.29 5.26
CA THR A 20 -5.42 -18.98 4.13
C THR A 20 -4.14 -19.72 4.53
N GLY A 21 -3.67 -19.54 5.76
CA GLY A 21 -2.33 -19.93 6.18
C GLY A 21 -1.26 -18.98 5.61
N GLY A 22 -0.06 -19.03 6.20
CA GLY A 22 1.05 -18.15 5.85
C GLY A 22 1.98 -17.87 7.04
N SER A 23 3.03 -17.09 6.80
CA SER A 23 3.90 -16.59 7.86
C SER A 23 3.36 -15.27 8.40
N HIS A 24 3.41 -15.09 9.72
CA HIS A 24 3.03 -13.83 10.37
C HIS A 24 4.17 -12.81 10.32
N GLY A 25 3.80 -11.55 10.49
CA GLY A 25 4.73 -10.42 10.55
C GLY A 25 5.04 -9.81 9.19
N ILE A 26 5.72 -8.68 9.20
CA ILE A 26 6.06 -7.90 8.00
C ILE A 26 7.56 -8.03 7.74
N ARG A 27 7.91 -8.36 6.50
CA ARG A 27 9.30 -8.50 6.06
C ARG A 27 10.07 -7.18 6.20
N ASP A 28 9.47 -6.09 5.74
CA ASP A 28 10.06 -4.74 5.80
C ASP A 28 8.94 -3.68 5.87
N ILE A 29 8.82 -3.04 7.03
CA ILE A 29 7.79 -2.03 7.26
C ILE A 29 8.03 -0.72 6.50
N ASN A 30 9.29 -0.39 6.23
CA ASN A 30 9.63 0.84 5.53
C ASN A 30 9.35 0.69 4.03
N LEU A 31 9.62 -0.50 3.49
CA LEU A 31 9.22 -0.81 2.12
C LEU A 31 7.70 -0.77 1.93
N LEU A 32 6.94 -1.31 2.90
CA LEU A 32 5.48 -1.24 2.87
C LEU A 32 5.00 0.22 2.88
N LYS A 33 5.50 1.04 3.82
CA LYS A 33 5.17 2.47 3.87
C LYS A 33 5.50 3.19 2.57
N SER A 34 6.67 2.93 1.99
CA SER A 34 7.08 3.53 0.72
C SER A 34 6.15 3.14 -0.43
N ALA A 35 5.63 1.90 -0.44
CA ALA A 35 4.68 1.45 -1.45
C ALA A 35 3.33 2.19 -1.33
N LEU A 36 2.85 2.43 -0.11
CA LEU A 36 1.60 3.17 0.11
C LEU A 36 1.66 4.63 -0.36
N GLU A 37 2.83 5.25 -0.28
CA GLU A 37 3.06 6.61 -0.75
C GLU A 37 3.34 6.70 -2.26
N ASN A 38 3.62 5.57 -2.93
CA ASN A 38 3.99 5.54 -4.34
C ASN A 38 2.96 6.23 -5.26
N PRO A 39 1.64 5.96 -5.15
CA PRO A 39 0.61 6.59 -6.00
C PRO A 39 0.56 8.12 -5.94
N PHE A 40 1.15 8.72 -4.89
CA PHE A 40 1.15 10.16 -4.64
C PHE A 40 2.48 10.83 -4.94
N GLN A 41 3.45 10.08 -5.47
CA GLN A 41 4.73 10.66 -5.87
C GLN A 41 4.52 11.76 -6.92
N THR A 42 5.38 12.76 -6.85
CA THR A 42 5.39 13.88 -7.78
C THR A 42 6.75 13.98 -8.46
N PHE A 43 6.75 14.39 -9.72
CA PHE A 43 7.94 14.71 -10.49
C PHE A 43 7.75 16.05 -11.19
N ASN A 44 8.71 16.96 -11.05
CA ASN A 44 8.64 18.30 -11.64
C ASN A 44 7.34 19.06 -11.29
N ASN A 45 6.93 19.00 -10.02
CA ASN A 45 5.67 19.58 -9.49
C ASN A 45 4.38 19.05 -10.14
N GLN A 46 4.45 17.91 -10.82
CA GLN A 46 3.29 17.22 -11.38
C GLN A 46 3.15 15.85 -10.72
N GLU A 47 1.91 15.39 -10.53
CA GLU A 47 1.68 14.03 -10.07
C GLU A 47 2.27 13.04 -11.07
N LEU A 48 3.04 12.06 -10.57
CA LEU A 48 3.64 11.04 -11.40
C LEU A 48 2.56 10.16 -12.05
N TYR A 49 1.47 9.93 -11.32
CA TYR A 49 0.31 9.16 -11.74
C TYR A 49 -0.90 10.10 -11.85
N ILE A 50 -1.25 10.49 -13.06
CA ILE A 50 -2.28 11.52 -13.33
C ILE A 50 -3.67 10.90 -13.26
N LYS A 51 -3.82 9.69 -13.80
CA LYS A 51 -5.10 8.98 -13.82
C LYS A 51 -5.32 8.17 -12.55
N VAL A 52 -6.58 7.97 -12.19
CA VAL A 52 -6.94 7.19 -10.99
C VAL A 52 -6.50 5.74 -11.14
N GLU A 53 -6.61 5.18 -12.35
CA GLU A 53 -6.18 3.81 -12.66
C GLU A 53 -4.67 3.64 -12.51
N GLU A 54 -3.89 4.68 -12.84
CA GLU A 54 -2.44 4.69 -12.66
C GLU A 54 -2.08 4.71 -11.17
N LYS A 55 -2.80 5.48 -10.35
CA LYS A 55 -2.63 5.51 -8.89
C LYS A 55 -2.99 4.17 -8.23
N ILE A 56 -4.01 3.48 -8.72
CA ILE A 56 -4.42 2.17 -8.18
C ILE A 56 -3.39 1.08 -8.52
N ALA A 57 -2.72 1.19 -9.66
CA ALA A 57 -1.74 0.21 -10.13
C ALA A 57 -0.32 0.40 -9.59
N ALA A 58 0.00 1.61 -9.09
CA ALA A 58 1.30 2.00 -8.55
C ALA A 58 1.56 1.44 -7.15
#